data_AF-A0A9P4MYW3-F1
#
_entry.id   AF-A0A9P4MYW3-F1
#
_cell.length_a   1.000
_cell.length_b   1.000
_cell.length_c   1.000
_cell.angle_alpha   90.00
_cell.angle_beta   90.00
_cell.angle_gamma   90.00
#
_symmetry.space_group_name_H-M   'P 1'
#
loop_
_entity.id
_entity.type
_entity.pdbx_description
1 polymer ?
#
loop_
_entity_poly.entity_id
_entity_poly.type
_entity_poly.pdbx_seq_one_letter_code
_entity_poly.pdbx_strand_id
1 'polypeptide(L)'
;MNLRRSAREALRTQRERLKRLNQTAPPEPFSKWYKEDRKRHPDIPAASFDSQLCIICLEIITGKDSVRALSCRHIYHTACFDKWFKGYHDFCPVCHGRVVPEAESVTV
;
A
#
# COMPACT_ATOMS: atom_id res chain seq x y z
N MET A 1 10.98 26.70 -19.34
CA MET A 1 10.26 25.41 -19.20
C MET A 1 8.76 25.67 -19.36
N ASN A 2 8.04 24.90 -20.18
CA ASN A 2 6.61 25.14 -20.44
C ASN A 2 5.76 24.41 -19.38
N LEU A 3 4.86 25.10 -18.67
CA LEU A 3 4.03 24.51 -17.61
C LEU A 3 3.26 23.27 -18.08
N ARG A 4 2.85 23.22 -19.35
CA ARG A 4 2.16 22.05 -19.94
C ARG A 4 3.09 20.84 -20.11
N ARG A 5 4.39 21.05 -20.35
CA ARG A 5 5.38 19.95 -20.40
C ARG A 5 5.65 19.39 -19.01
N SER A 6 5.82 20.27 -18.02
CA SER A 6 6.02 19.90 -16.61
C SER A 6 4.85 19.10 -16.02
N ALA A 7 3.60 19.50 -16.30
CA ALA A 7 2.43 18.74 -15.84
C ALA A 7 2.33 17.33 -16.46
N ARG A 8 2.68 17.16 -17.74
CA ARG A 8 2.70 15.85 -18.41
C ARG A 8 3.78 14.95 -17.85
N GLU A 9 4.96 15.50 -17.58
CA GLU A 9 6.08 14.80 -16.96
C GLU A 9 5.70 14.34 -15.55
N ALA A 10 5.10 15.20 -14.73
CA ALA A 10 4.63 14.84 -13.39
C ALA A 10 3.60 13.69 -13.41
N LEU A 11 2.64 13.72 -14.34
CA LEU A 11 1.66 12.64 -14.52
C LEU A 11 2.31 11.33 -14.96
N ARG A 12 3.32 11.38 -15.84
CA ARG A 12 4.08 10.21 -16.26
C ARG A 12 4.81 9.59 -15.07
N THR A 13 5.54 10.39 -14.30
CA THR A 13 6.24 9.94 -13.09
C THR A 13 5.26 9.34 -12.07
N GLN A 14 4.11 9.97 -11.87
CA GLN A 14 3.08 9.47 -10.96
C GLN A 14 2.52 8.09 -11.39
N ARG A 15 2.31 7.88 -12.70
CA ARG A 15 1.89 6.58 -13.25
C ARG A 15 2.95 5.50 -13.07
N GLU A 16 4.22 5.83 -13.33
CA GLU A 16 5.35 4.92 -13.16
C GLU A 16 5.52 4.51 -11.68
N ARG A 17 5.39 5.48 -10.75
CA ARG A 17 5.37 5.21 -9.32
C ARG A 17 4.24 4.25 -8.95
N LEU A 18 3.00 4.52 -9.37
CA LEU A 18 1.87 3.63 -9.07
C LEU A 18 2.09 2.21 -9.62
N LYS A 19 2.71 2.07 -10.80
CA LYS A 19 3.06 0.76 -11.37
C LYS A 19 3.97 -0.03 -10.44
N ARG A 20 5.01 0.61 -9.86
CA ARG A 20 5.91 -0.02 -8.88
C ARG A 20 5.19 -0.41 -7.59
N LEU A 21 4.28 0.44 -7.12
CA LEU A 21 3.46 0.14 -5.95
C LEU A 21 2.59 -1.10 -6.18
N ASN A 22 1.93 -1.20 -7.35
CA ASN A 22 1.10 -2.35 -7.69
C ASN A 22 1.89 -3.66 -7.81
N GLN A 23 3.17 -3.59 -8.16
CA GLN A 23 4.03 -4.78 -8.21
C GLN A 23 4.43 -5.27 -6.81
N THR A 24 4.64 -4.35 -5.86
CA THR A 24 5.18 -4.68 -4.52
C THR A 24 4.10 -4.91 -3.47
N ALA A 25 2.96 -4.25 -3.61
CA ALA A 25 1.83 -4.38 -2.70
C ALA A 25 0.54 -4.39 -3.52
N PRO A 26 0.23 -5.44 -4.30
CA PRO A 26 -0.91 -5.43 -5.24
C PRO A 26 -2.26 -5.18 -4.53
N PRO A 27 -3.21 -4.50 -5.18
CA PRO A 27 -4.56 -4.35 -4.63
C PRO A 27 -5.31 -5.68 -4.68
N GLU A 28 -5.98 -6.06 -3.60
CA GLU A 28 -6.79 -7.27 -3.55
C GLU A 28 -7.95 -7.14 -2.55
N PRO A 29 -8.97 -8.01 -2.60
CA PRO A 29 -10.04 -8.00 -1.59
C PRO A 29 -9.51 -8.33 -0.19
N PHE A 30 -9.94 -7.60 0.83
CA PHE A 30 -9.50 -7.83 2.22
C PHE A 30 -9.77 -9.26 2.69
N SER A 31 -10.93 -9.82 2.33
CA SER A 31 -11.28 -11.20 2.68
C SER A 31 -10.30 -12.24 2.10
N LYS A 32 -9.68 -11.97 0.95
CA LYS A 32 -8.66 -12.85 0.37
C LYS A 32 -7.35 -12.73 1.16
N TRP A 33 -6.85 -11.50 1.30
CA TRP A 33 -5.63 -11.23 2.06
C TRP A 33 -5.70 -11.80 3.48
N TYR A 34 -6.79 -11.54 4.20
CA TYR A 34 -6.98 -11.96 5.60
C TYR A 34 -6.91 -13.49 5.76
N LYS A 35 -7.52 -14.25 4.85
CA LYS A 35 -7.46 -15.72 4.86
C LYS A 35 -6.04 -16.24 4.62
N GLU A 36 -5.28 -15.60 3.74
CA GLU A 36 -3.92 -16.00 3.45
C GLU A 36 -2.95 -15.60 4.58
N ASP A 37 -3.08 -14.39 5.10
CA ASP A 37 -2.27 -13.87 6.21
C ASP A 37 -2.45 -14.74 7.48
N ARG A 38 -3.68 -15.12 7.81
CA ARG A 38 -3.97 -16.02 8.94
C ARG A 38 -3.36 -17.42 8.78
N LYS A 39 -3.23 -17.93 7.55
CA LYS A 39 -2.53 -19.19 7.28
C LYS A 39 -1.03 -19.05 7.50
N ARG A 40 -0.46 -17.89 7.17
CA ARG A 40 0.97 -17.59 7.36
C ARG A 40 1.32 -17.30 8.81
N HIS A 41 0.37 -16.76 9.58
CA HIS A 41 0.56 -16.30 10.96
C HIS A 41 -0.53 -16.85 11.90
N PRO A 42 -0.60 -18.18 12.11
CA PRO A 42 -1.66 -18.81 12.91
C PRO A 42 -1.55 -18.53 14.41
N ASP A 43 -0.38 -18.08 14.88
CA ASP A 43 -0.05 -17.75 16.26
C ASP A 43 -0.61 -16.39 16.72
N ILE A 44 -0.96 -15.50 15.77
CA ILE A 44 -1.50 -14.19 16.10
C ILE A 44 -3.03 -14.30 16.27
N PRO A 45 -3.59 -13.91 17.44
CA PRO A 45 -5.02 -14.04 17.69
C PRO A 45 -5.88 -13.28 16.67
N ALA A 46 -6.97 -13.92 16.19
CA ALA A 46 -7.88 -13.30 15.23
C ALA A 46 -8.53 -12.00 15.77
N ALA A 47 -8.77 -11.94 17.09
CA ALA A 47 -9.30 -10.76 17.77
C ALA A 47 -8.40 -9.52 17.61
N SER A 48 -7.11 -9.69 17.33
CA SER A 48 -6.19 -8.59 17.01
C SER A 48 -6.54 -7.89 15.68
N PHE A 49 -7.40 -8.50 14.85
CA PHE A 49 -7.70 -8.05 13.50
C PHE A 49 -9.20 -7.93 13.16
N ASP A 50 -10.11 -8.24 14.08
CA ASP A 50 -11.57 -8.26 13.83
C ASP A 50 -12.16 -6.88 13.44
N SER A 51 -11.38 -5.80 13.54
CA SER A 51 -11.73 -4.49 13.00
C SER A 51 -10.48 -3.77 12.48
N GLN A 52 -10.00 -4.19 11.30
CA GLN A 52 -8.94 -3.43 10.61
C GLN A 52 -9.45 -2.04 10.27
N LEU A 53 -8.77 -1.01 10.75
CA LEU A 53 -9.09 0.39 10.49
C LEU A 53 -8.14 0.94 9.42
N CYS A 54 -8.68 1.58 8.39
CA CYS A 54 -7.86 2.33 7.47
C CYS A 54 -7.52 3.68 8.09
N ILE A 55 -6.31 3.85 8.64
CA ILE A 55 -5.93 5.08 9.37
C ILE A 55 -5.90 6.35 8.51
N ILE A 56 -5.97 6.23 7.17
CA ILE A 56 -6.01 7.37 6.26
C ILE A 56 -7.40 8.01 6.22
N CYS A 57 -8.46 7.19 6.19
CA CYS A 57 -9.84 7.68 6.17
C CYS A 57 -10.59 7.47 7.49
N LEU A 58 -9.99 6.76 8.44
CA LEU A 58 -10.56 6.39 9.74
C LEU A 58 -11.82 5.53 9.65
N GLU A 59 -11.99 4.78 8.55
CA GLU A 59 -13.10 3.86 8.34
C GLU A 59 -12.70 2.40 8.52
N ILE A 60 -13.65 1.57 8.94
CA ILE A 60 -13.46 0.13 9.08
C ILE A 60 -13.29 -0.51 7.71
N ILE A 61 -12.27 -1.35 7.57
CA ILE A 61 -12.03 -2.19 6.41
C ILE A 61 -12.92 -3.43 6.53
N THR A 62 -13.76 -3.65 5.52
CA THR A 62 -14.66 -4.79 5.43
C THR A 62 -14.12 -5.84 4.46
N GLY A 63 -14.63 -7.07 4.54
CA GLY A 63 -14.19 -8.17 3.66
C GLY A 63 -14.38 -7.94 2.15
N LYS A 64 -15.24 -6.98 1.77
CA LYS A 64 -15.53 -6.60 0.38
C LYS A 64 -14.59 -5.53 -0.15
N ASP A 65 -13.88 -4.84 0.74
CA ASP A 65 -13.05 -3.71 0.36
C ASP A 65 -11.82 -4.17 -0.42
N SER A 66 -11.46 -3.41 -1.45
CA SER A 66 -10.14 -3.51 -2.06
C SER A 66 -9.12 -2.83 -1.15
N VAL A 67 -8.15 -3.60 -0.71
CA VAL A 67 -7.10 -3.15 0.20
C VAL A 67 -5.73 -3.29 -0.43
N ARG A 68 -4.80 -2.54 0.15
CA ARG A 68 -3.38 -2.67 -0.06
C ARG A 68 -2.73 -3.03 1.27
N ALA A 69 -2.18 -4.24 1.35
CA ALA A 69 -1.35 -4.67 2.46
C ALA A 69 0.12 -4.47 2.09
N LEU A 70 0.86 -3.75 2.93
CA LEU A 70 2.28 -3.50 2.74
C LEU A 70 3.12 -4.68 3.24
N SER A 71 4.40 -4.73 2.86
CA SER A 71 5.36 -5.72 3.38
C SER A 71 5.50 -5.67 4.91
N CYS A 72 5.31 -4.49 5.51
CA CYS A 72 5.23 -4.29 6.96
C CYS A 72 3.88 -4.69 7.58
N ARG A 73 3.00 -5.37 6.83
CA ARG A 73 1.67 -5.87 7.21
C ARG A 73 0.61 -4.84 7.58
N HIS A 74 0.89 -3.54 7.52
CA HIS A 74 -0.15 -2.51 7.64
C HIS A 74 -1.04 -2.46 6.39
N ILE A 75 -2.33 -2.28 6.61
CA ILE A 75 -3.39 -2.39 5.61
C ILE A 75 -4.13 -1.06 5.47
N TYR A 76 -4.48 -0.72 4.24
CA TYR A 76 -5.23 0.49 3.90
C TYR A 76 -6.21 0.16 2.77
N HIS A 77 -7.26 0.96 2.59
CA HIS A 77 -8.01 0.91 1.34
C HIS A 77 -7.09 1.26 0.16
N THR A 78 -7.23 0.55 -0.96
CA THR A 78 -6.44 0.79 -2.17
C THR A 78 -6.52 2.26 -2.60
N ALA A 79 -7.72 2.84 -2.63
CA ALA A 79 -7.90 4.24 -3.03
C ALA A 79 -7.20 5.23 -2.08
N CYS A 80 -7.29 4.99 -0.78
CA CYS A 80 -6.69 5.83 0.25
C CYS A 80 -5.17 5.83 0.13
N PHE A 81 -4.58 4.64 0.05
CA PHE A 81 -3.13 4.52 -0.03
C PHE A 81 -2.57 4.96 -1.39
N ASP A 82 -3.28 4.69 -2.48
CA ASP A 82 -2.85 5.15 -3.82
C ASP A 82 -2.79 6.67 -3.88
N LYS A 83 -3.77 7.37 -3.28
CA LYS A 83 -3.76 8.83 -3.18
C LYS A 83 -2.57 9.32 -2.37
N TRP A 84 -2.34 8.71 -1.20
CA TRP A 84 -1.18 9.01 -0.35
C TRP A 84 0.14 8.83 -1.11
N PHE A 85 0.36 7.65 -1.69
CA PHE A 85 1.60 7.34 -2.40
C PHE A 85 1.83 8.25 -3.62
N LYS A 86 0.76 8.54 -4.37
CA LYS A 86 0.77 9.49 -5.49
C LYS A 86 1.16 10.93 -5.09
N GLY A 87 1.00 11.28 -3.81
CA GLY A 87 1.45 12.54 -3.20
C GLY A 87 2.95 12.60 -2.87
N TYR A 88 3.74 11.63 -3.35
CA TYR A 88 5.19 11.51 -3.07
C TYR A 88 5.53 11.05 -1.64
N HIS A 89 4.64 10.26 -1.05
CA HIS A 89 4.88 9.60 0.23
C HIS A 89 5.27 8.12 0.02
N ASP A 90 6.56 7.80 0.12
CA ASP A 90 7.12 6.46 -0.12
C ASP A 90 7.21 5.58 1.14
N PHE A 91 6.60 6.02 2.25
CA PHE A 91 6.70 5.38 3.56
C PHE A 91 5.33 5.00 4.12
N CYS A 92 5.30 3.91 4.89
CA CYS A 92 4.14 3.47 5.63
C CYS A 92 3.73 4.54 6.67
N PRO A 93 2.47 5.01 6.67
CA PRO A 93 2.03 6.02 7.65
C PRO A 93 2.03 5.55 9.12
N VAL A 94 2.17 4.24 9.40
CA VAL A 94 2.25 3.73 10.77
C VAL A 94 3.69 3.53 11.24
N CYS A 95 4.50 2.76 10.50
CA CYS A 95 5.84 2.36 10.94
C CYS A 95 6.99 3.06 10.23
N HIS A 96 6.69 3.94 9.27
CA HIS A 96 7.68 4.65 8.44
C HIS A 96 8.62 3.74 7.64
N GLY A 97 8.31 2.45 7.50
CA GLY A 97 9.03 1.54 6.61
C GLY A 97 8.81 1.93 5.14
N ARG A 98 9.84 1.74 4.30
CA ARG A 98 9.75 1.98 2.85
C ARG A 98 8.73 1.04 2.22
N VAL A 99 7.86 1.61 1.39
CA VAL A 99 6.77 0.90 0.72
C VAL A 99 7.28 0.10 -0.46
N VAL A 100 8.14 0.73 -1.26
CA VAL A 100 8.81 0.09 -2.38
C VAL A 100 10.28 -0.05 -2.01
N PRO A 101 10.79 -1.27 -1.75
CA PRO A 101 12.21 -1.47 -1.51
C PRO A 101 13.00 -0.96 -2.71
N GLU A 102 14.10 -0.27 -2.42
CA GLU A 102 15.09 0.07 -3.43
C GLU A 102 15.69 -1.27 -3.89
N ALA A 103 15.69 -1.55 -5.19
CA ALA A 103 16.30 -2.77 -5.69
C ALA A 103 17.75 -2.76 -5.20
N GLU A 104 18.11 -3.72 -4.35
CA GLU A 104 19.43 -3.80 -3.74
C GLU A 104 20.48 -3.63 -4.84
N SER A 105 21.25 -2.53 -4.76
CA SER A 105 22.51 -2.43 -5.48
C SER A 105 23.46 -3.39 -4.78
N VAL A 106 23.36 -4.67 -5.12
CA VAL A 106 24.34 -5.69 -4.75
C VAL A 106 25.65 -5.28 -5.43
N THR A 107 26.47 -4.55 -4.68
CA THR A 107 27.91 -4.46 -4.93
C THR A 107 28.50 -5.65 -4.18
N VAL A 108 28.79 -6.71 -4.93
CA VAL A 108 29.77 -7.73 -4.51
C VAL A 108 31.14 -7.30 -4.97
#